data_AF-A0A3S4NGX4-F1
#
_entry.id   AF-A0A3S4NGX4-F1
#
_cell.length_a   1.000
_cell.length_b   1.000
_cell.length_c   1.000
_cell.angle_alpha   90.00
_cell.angle_beta   90.00
_cell.angle_gamma   90.00
#
_symmetry.space_group_name_H-M   'P 1'
#
loop_
_entity.id
_entity.type
_entity.pdbx_description
1 polymer ?
#
loop_
_entity_poly.entity_id
_entity_poly.type
_entity_poly.pdbx_seq_one_letter_code
_entity_poly.pdbx_strand_id
1 'polypeptide(L)'
;MWPLVSRILPSIGPILEKPQQQPIGLVAGSLDLLTMLLKNAPVDMVKALFDVCFDPVVQLVLQSDDHSEMQNATECLAAFVLGGKEELLAWRGDSGLTMKSLLNAASRLLDPNLESSGSLFVGTYILQLILHLPSQMAQHIQELVAVLVRRMQSCQIPALKSSLLLILARLVHLSAPHVEQFIDLLISVPAEGYENSLAYVMSEWTKHQGEIQGVYKIKVTMTALALLLSSRRAELANIYVQGHLIKTTAGIVTRSKAKFAPDQWTLMPLPAKILALLADMVIEIQEQHLDEDVEDDEDGDWEIVQDGDTSSREDALFSMRSQNSRPTIEHLDAMAKVLNESQDDDYEDDILKYDPINKIHLARYIADFLERFVHTDRTLFDLLCQNLTLAQQNAIQTILKR
;
A
#
# COMPACT_ATOMS: atom_id res chain seq x y z
N MET A 1 -16.40 -19.71 -15.64
CA MET A 1 -14.98 -19.64 -15.23
C MET A 1 -14.33 -21.03 -15.09
N TRP A 2 -14.96 -22.03 -14.46
CA TRP A 2 -14.36 -23.38 -14.33
C TRP A 2 -13.93 -24.08 -15.64
N PRO A 3 -14.73 -24.07 -16.74
CA PRO A 3 -14.28 -24.66 -18.00
C PRO A 3 -13.03 -23.99 -18.58
N LEU A 4 -12.80 -22.71 -18.28
CA LEU A 4 -11.62 -21.97 -18.70
C LEU A 4 -10.38 -22.45 -17.92
N VAL A 5 -10.48 -22.49 -16.59
CA VAL A 5 -9.38 -22.96 -15.72
C VAL A 5 -8.96 -24.39 -16.07
N SER A 6 -9.91 -25.30 -16.26
CA SER A 6 -9.61 -26.70 -16.63
C SER A 6 -8.84 -26.86 -17.95
N ARG A 7 -8.95 -25.87 -18.86
CA ARG A 7 -8.25 -25.89 -20.16
C ARG A 7 -6.91 -25.17 -20.11
N ILE A 8 -6.77 -24.17 -19.25
CA ILE A 8 -5.56 -23.35 -19.13
C ILE A 8 -4.53 -23.99 -18.19
N LEU A 9 -4.98 -24.60 -17.10
CA LEU A 9 -4.12 -25.17 -16.06
C LEU A 9 -3.07 -26.16 -16.60
N PRO A 10 -3.39 -27.07 -17.54
CA PRO A 10 -2.40 -27.98 -18.13
C PRO A 10 -1.30 -27.27 -18.94
N SER A 11 -1.52 -26.02 -19.35
CA SER A 11 -0.52 -25.22 -20.07
C SER A 11 0.30 -24.36 -19.13
N ILE A 12 -0.32 -23.72 -18.14
CA ILE A 12 0.40 -22.83 -17.19
C ILE A 12 1.33 -23.63 -16.28
N GLY A 13 0.89 -24.75 -15.72
CA GLY A 13 1.70 -25.55 -14.78
C GLY A 13 3.11 -25.87 -15.32
N PRO A 14 3.24 -26.51 -16.49
CA PRO A 14 4.54 -26.83 -17.08
C PRO A 14 5.42 -25.62 -17.43
N ILE A 15 4.82 -24.48 -17.77
CA ILE A 15 5.54 -23.24 -18.04
C ILE A 15 6.22 -22.76 -16.75
N LEU A 16 5.47 -22.71 -15.65
CA LEU A 16 5.97 -22.24 -14.36
C LEU A 16 6.93 -23.24 -13.70
N GLU A 17 6.78 -24.54 -13.93
CA GLU A 17 7.70 -25.57 -13.40
C GLU A 17 9.10 -25.50 -14.03
N LYS A 18 9.21 -25.01 -15.27
CA LYS A 18 10.47 -24.96 -16.03
C LYS A 18 10.69 -23.58 -16.64
N PRO A 19 10.82 -22.52 -15.81
CA PRO A 19 10.83 -21.15 -16.29
C PRO A 19 12.04 -20.85 -17.19
N GLN A 20 13.20 -21.42 -16.86
CA GLN A 20 14.45 -21.27 -17.63
C GLN A 20 14.38 -21.88 -19.04
N GLN A 21 13.40 -22.73 -19.33
CA GLN A 21 13.20 -23.35 -20.64
C GLN A 21 12.19 -22.60 -21.50
N GLN A 22 11.59 -21.53 -20.98
CA GLN A 22 10.53 -20.79 -21.66
C GLN A 22 11.09 -19.61 -22.46
N PRO A 23 10.41 -19.21 -23.55
CA PRO A 23 10.68 -17.95 -24.20
C PRO A 23 10.54 -16.75 -23.24
N ILE A 24 11.34 -15.71 -23.49
CA ILE A 24 11.30 -14.46 -22.74
C ILE A 24 9.86 -13.91 -22.70
N GLY A 25 9.41 -13.52 -21.51
CA GLY A 25 8.08 -12.95 -21.27
C GLY A 25 6.95 -13.97 -21.13
N LEU A 26 7.15 -15.25 -21.49
CA LEU A 26 6.09 -16.26 -21.37
C LEU A 26 5.76 -16.58 -19.90
N VAL A 27 6.76 -16.62 -19.02
CA VAL A 27 6.59 -16.84 -17.58
C VAL A 27 5.79 -15.68 -16.98
N ALA A 28 6.25 -14.44 -17.18
CA ALA A 28 5.56 -13.22 -16.71
C ALA A 28 4.09 -13.17 -17.19
N GLY A 29 3.84 -13.36 -18.49
CA GLY A 29 2.46 -13.36 -19.02
C GLY A 29 1.59 -14.52 -18.49
N SER A 30 2.19 -15.66 -18.15
CA SER A 30 1.47 -16.78 -17.52
C SER A 30 1.11 -16.47 -16.07
N LEU A 31 1.98 -15.77 -15.35
CA LEU A 31 1.72 -15.28 -13.99
C LEU A 31 0.60 -14.24 -14.00
N ASP A 32 0.60 -13.29 -14.93
CA ASP A 32 -0.49 -12.31 -15.07
C ASP A 32 -1.83 -12.97 -15.35
N LEU A 33 -1.86 -13.92 -16.28
CA LEU A 33 -3.06 -14.69 -16.57
C LEU A 33 -3.54 -15.45 -15.34
N LEU A 34 -2.63 -16.08 -14.60
CA LEU A 34 -2.95 -16.78 -13.35
C LEU A 34 -3.51 -15.82 -12.29
N THR A 35 -2.89 -14.66 -12.08
CA THR A 35 -3.36 -13.60 -11.18
C THR A 35 -4.76 -13.14 -11.56
N MET A 36 -5.02 -12.88 -12.85
CA MET A 36 -6.36 -12.52 -13.33
C MET A 36 -7.39 -13.63 -13.10
N LEU A 37 -7.02 -14.90 -13.26
CA LEU A 37 -7.91 -16.03 -12.99
C LEU A 37 -8.22 -16.23 -11.51
N LEU A 38 -7.32 -15.80 -10.61
CA LEU A 38 -7.52 -15.86 -9.16
C LEU A 38 -8.45 -14.76 -8.65
N LYS A 39 -8.52 -13.61 -9.33
CA LYS A 39 -9.42 -12.51 -8.96
C LYS A 39 -10.87 -12.96 -8.99
N ASN A 40 -11.58 -12.74 -7.89
CA ASN A 40 -13.00 -13.08 -7.73
C ASN A 40 -13.34 -14.55 -8.06
N ALA A 41 -12.34 -15.44 -8.00
CA ALA A 41 -12.53 -16.85 -8.24
C ALA A 41 -13.21 -17.52 -7.03
N PRO A 42 -14.13 -18.48 -7.26
CA PRO A 42 -14.62 -19.37 -6.23
C PRO A 42 -13.47 -20.14 -5.53
N VAL A 43 -13.59 -20.41 -4.24
CA VAL A 43 -12.53 -21.03 -3.43
C VAL A 43 -12.07 -22.39 -3.97
N ASP A 44 -12.98 -23.18 -4.54
CA ASP A 44 -12.68 -24.47 -5.18
C ASP A 44 -11.77 -24.31 -6.41
N MET A 45 -11.90 -23.19 -7.11
CA MET A 45 -11.04 -22.82 -8.23
C MET A 45 -9.67 -22.32 -7.79
N VAL A 46 -9.63 -21.47 -6.76
CA VAL A 46 -8.37 -21.04 -6.15
C VAL A 46 -7.59 -22.26 -5.67
N LYS A 47 -8.25 -23.22 -5.03
CA LYS A 47 -7.63 -24.48 -4.61
C LYS A 47 -7.08 -25.29 -5.79
N ALA A 48 -7.84 -25.43 -6.88
CA ALA A 48 -7.38 -26.16 -8.07
C ALA A 48 -6.13 -25.50 -8.70
N LEU A 49 -6.10 -24.16 -8.75
CA LEU A 49 -4.94 -23.40 -9.20
C LEU A 49 -3.76 -23.55 -8.24
N PHE A 50 -4.03 -23.54 -6.93
CA PHE A 50 -3.01 -23.69 -5.90
C PHE A 50 -2.33 -25.06 -5.98
N ASP A 51 -3.10 -26.14 -6.17
CA ASP A 51 -2.61 -27.52 -6.23
C ASP A 51 -1.58 -27.72 -7.37
N VAL A 52 -1.61 -26.88 -8.41
CA VAL A 52 -0.70 -26.97 -9.56
C VAL A 52 0.36 -25.86 -9.57
N CYS A 53 -0.01 -24.62 -9.24
CA CYS A 53 0.82 -23.46 -9.53
C CYS A 53 1.50 -22.85 -8.29
N PHE A 54 1.04 -23.13 -7.07
CA PHE A 54 1.54 -22.43 -5.88
C PHE A 54 3.05 -22.64 -5.67
N ASP A 55 3.55 -23.88 -5.74
CA ASP A 55 4.98 -24.15 -5.58
C ASP A 55 5.84 -23.49 -6.66
N PRO A 56 5.52 -23.66 -7.96
CA PRO A 56 6.23 -22.94 -9.01
C PRO A 56 6.30 -21.42 -8.77
N VAL A 57 5.20 -20.81 -8.35
CA VAL A 57 5.14 -19.36 -8.06
C VAL A 57 6.04 -19.00 -6.88
N VAL A 58 6.01 -19.76 -5.79
CA VAL A 58 6.94 -19.55 -4.65
C VAL A 58 8.39 -19.68 -5.10
N GLN A 59 8.73 -20.69 -5.91
CA GLN A 59 10.11 -20.87 -6.40
C GLN A 59 10.54 -19.72 -7.31
N LEU A 60 9.65 -19.17 -8.13
CA LEU A 60 9.93 -18.00 -8.95
C LEU A 60 10.31 -16.79 -8.11
N VAL A 61 9.58 -16.50 -7.03
CA VAL A 61 9.95 -15.41 -6.09
C VAL A 61 11.32 -15.67 -5.44
N LEU A 62 11.60 -16.92 -5.08
CA LEU A 62 12.84 -17.29 -4.36
C LEU A 62 14.08 -17.32 -5.26
N GLN A 63 13.93 -17.66 -6.54
CA GLN A 63 15.05 -18.01 -7.41
C GLN A 63 15.20 -17.13 -8.66
N SER A 64 14.17 -16.39 -9.07
CA SER A 64 14.29 -15.55 -10.26
C SER A 64 15.19 -14.34 -9.98
N ASP A 65 15.95 -13.97 -11.00
CA ASP A 65 16.72 -12.72 -11.07
C ASP A 65 16.07 -11.73 -12.06
N ASP A 66 14.97 -12.11 -12.71
CA ASP A 66 14.19 -11.21 -13.56
C ASP A 66 13.16 -10.44 -12.72
N HIS A 67 13.28 -9.11 -12.72
CA HIS A 67 12.41 -8.26 -11.91
C HIS A 67 10.94 -8.36 -12.28
N SER A 68 10.61 -8.58 -13.55
CA SER A 68 9.22 -8.71 -13.99
C SER A 68 8.65 -10.02 -13.44
N GLU A 69 9.33 -11.14 -13.67
CA GLU A 69 8.91 -12.44 -13.14
C GLU A 69 8.71 -12.41 -11.62
N MET A 70 9.63 -11.78 -10.88
CA MET A 70 9.50 -11.62 -9.43
C MET A 70 8.27 -10.78 -9.04
N GLN A 71 8.03 -9.68 -9.73
CA GLN A 71 6.87 -8.81 -9.51
C GLN A 71 5.56 -9.56 -9.77
N ASN A 72 5.40 -10.14 -10.97
CA ASN A 72 4.20 -10.88 -11.34
C ASN A 72 3.97 -12.09 -10.41
N ALA A 73 5.03 -12.78 -9.98
CA ALA A 73 4.93 -13.89 -9.03
C ALA A 73 4.52 -13.41 -7.64
N THR A 74 5.00 -12.26 -7.19
CA THR A 74 4.62 -11.64 -5.91
C THR A 74 3.13 -11.28 -5.89
N GLU A 75 2.63 -10.66 -6.98
CA GLU A 75 1.21 -10.35 -7.13
C GLU A 75 0.35 -11.62 -7.17
N CYS A 76 0.84 -12.66 -7.85
CA CYS A 76 0.17 -13.96 -7.90
C CYS A 76 0.07 -14.61 -6.51
N LEU A 77 1.15 -14.55 -5.69
CA LEU A 77 1.09 -15.01 -4.29
C LEU A 77 0.09 -14.20 -3.47
N ALA A 78 0.03 -12.87 -3.66
CA ALA A 78 -0.96 -12.03 -2.99
C ALA A 78 -2.39 -12.47 -3.36
N ALA A 79 -2.65 -12.74 -4.64
CA ALA A 79 -3.95 -13.22 -5.11
C ALA A 79 -4.32 -14.61 -4.54
N PHE A 80 -3.35 -15.52 -4.39
CA PHE A 80 -3.58 -16.79 -3.71
C PHE A 80 -3.99 -16.60 -2.25
N VAL A 81 -3.29 -15.74 -1.51
CA VAL A 81 -3.62 -15.45 -0.10
C VAL A 81 -5.00 -14.80 0.03
N LEU A 82 -5.34 -13.86 -0.84
CA LEU A 82 -6.66 -13.22 -0.88
C LEU A 82 -7.79 -14.23 -1.16
N GLY A 83 -7.60 -15.08 -2.16
CA GLY A 83 -8.61 -16.05 -2.59
C GLY A 83 -8.77 -17.23 -1.63
N GLY A 84 -7.66 -17.73 -1.07
CA GLY A 84 -7.66 -18.90 -0.20
C GLY A 84 -7.75 -18.61 1.30
N LYS A 85 -7.38 -17.39 1.73
CA LYS A 85 -7.43 -16.93 3.13
C LYS A 85 -6.79 -17.95 4.09
N GLU A 86 -7.41 -18.22 5.23
CA GLU A 86 -6.93 -19.23 6.19
C GLU A 86 -6.98 -20.66 5.63
N GLU A 87 -7.92 -20.98 4.73
CA GLU A 87 -8.07 -22.32 4.17
C GLU A 87 -6.85 -22.74 3.34
N LEU A 88 -6.15 -21.76 2.72
CA LEU A 88 -4.93 -21.98 1.95
C LEU A 88 -3.88 -22.77 2.73
N LEU A 89 -3.76 -22.51 4.04
CA LEU A 89 -2.78 -23.19 4.89
C LEU A 89 -3.10 -24.68 5.04
N ALA A 90 -4.36 -25.08 4.97
CA ALA A 90 -4.77 -26.47 5.16
C ALA A 90 -4.68 -27.31 3.88
N TRP A 91 -4.61 -26.70 2.70
CA TRP A 91 -4.71 -27.43 1.42
C TRP A 91 -3.59 -28.43 1.15
N ARG A 92 -2.38 -28.20 1.70
CA ARG A 92 -1.24 -29.14 1.61
C ARG A 92 -1.20 -30.20 2.70
N GLY A 93 -2.13 -30.18 3.65
CA GLY A 93 -2.10 -31.04 4.84
C GLY A 93 -1.02 -30.68 5.87
N ASP A 94 -0.10 -29.75 5.56
CA ASP A 94 0.86 -29.18 6.49
C ASP A 94 0.80 -27.64 6.42
N SER A 95 0.11 -27.05 7.41
CA SER A 95 -0.04 -25.61 7.54
C SER A 95 1.26 -24.90 7.87
N GLY A 96 2.18 -25.56 8.58
CA GLY A 96 3.47 -24.99 8.96
C GLY A 96 4.38 -24.83 7.75
N LEU A 97 4.42 -25.82 6.86
CA LEU A 97 5.21 -25.73 5.62
C LEU A 97 4.66 -24.66 4.68
N THR A 98 3.33 -24.58 4.52
CA THR A 98 2.70 -23.56 3.65
C THR A 98 2.99 -22.15 4.16
N MET A 99 2.83 -21.93 5.47
CA MET A 99 3.17 -20.64 6.09
C MET A 99 4.66 -20.31 5.93
N LYS A 100 5.55 -21.29 6.14
CA LYS A 100 7.00 -21.11 5.96
C LYS A 100 7.35 -20.70 4.53
N SER A 101 6.71 -21.28 3.52
CA SER A 101 6.91 -20.88 2.11
C SER A 101 6.51 -19.43 1.86
N LEU A 102 5.36 -19.00 2.40
CA LEU A 102 4.91 -17.61 2.30
C LEU A 102 5.88 -16.64 2.99
N LEU A 103 6.37 -16.98 4.18
CA LEU A 103 7.34 -16.17 4.93
C LEU A 103 8.71 -16.13 4.26
N ASN A 104 9.17 -17.23 3.67
CA ASN A 104 10.42 -17.26 2.89
C ASN A 104 10.34 -16.32 1.69
N ALA A 105 9.20 -16.29 0.98
CA ALA A 105 8.97 -15.36 -0.13
C ALA A 105 9.02 -13.90 0.36
N ALA A 106 8.35 -13.57 1.47
CA ALA A 106 8.43 -12.24 2.07
C ALA A 106 9.87 -11.88 2.48
N SER A 107 10.60 -12.81 3.09
CA SER A 107 12.00 -12.61 3.50
C SER A 107 12.92 -12.35 2.31
N ARG A 108 12.73 -13.02 1.17
CA ARG A 108 13.50 -12.77 -0.06
C ARG A 108 13.22 -11.38 -0.61
N LEU A 109 11.95 -11.00 -0.70
CA LEU A 109 11.53 -9.70 -1.24
C LEU A 109 11.94 -8.51 -0.35
N LEU A 110 12.12 -8.76 0.96
CA LEU A 110 12.60 -7.79 1.93
C LEU A 110 14.13 -7.85 2.18
N ASP A 111 14.88 -8.68 1.44
CA ASP A 111 16.34 -8.72 1.55
C ASP A 111 16.92 -7.35 1.20
N PRO A 112 17.69 -6.68 2.07
CA PRO A 112 18.25 -5.37 1.78
C PRO A 112 19.19 -5.34 0.57
N ASN A 113 19.74 -6.49 0.15
CA ASN A 113 20.64 -6.62 -1.00
C ASN A 113 19.89 -6.84 -2.32
N LEU A 114 18.60 -7.18 -2.29
CA LEU A 114 17.79 -7.33 -3.49
C LEU A 114 17.54 -5.96 -4.11
N GLU A 115 17.60 -5.83 -5.44
CA GLU A 115 17.27 -4.59 -6.11
C GLU A 115 15.83 -4.14 -5.78
N SER A 116 15.61 -2.83 -5.62
CA SER A 116 14.30 -2.31 -5.18
C SER A 116 13.18 -2.58 -6.20
N SER A 117 13.52 -2.61 -7.49
CA SER A 117 12.60 -2.87 -8.61
C SER A 117 11.89 -4.22 -8.47
N GLY A 118 12.61 -5.32 -8.25
CA GLY A 118 12.01 -6.66 -8.10
C GLY A 118 11.07 -6.84 -6.89
N SER A 119 11.07 -5.90 -5.94
CA SER A 119 10.24 -5.95 -4.72
C SER A 119 9.08 -4.95 -4.68
N LEU A 120 8.76 -4.29 -5.81
CA LEU A 120 7.81 -3.17 -5.82
C LEU A 120 6.45 -3.50 -5.19
N PHE A 121 5.96 -4.73 -5.39
CA PHE A 121 4.65 -5.21 -4.91
C PHE A 121 4.72 -5.97 -3.56
N VAL A 122 5.86 -5.98 -2.88
CA VAL A 122 6.02 -6.72 -1.62
C VAL A 122 5.06 -6.23 -0.52
N GLY A 123 4.78 -4.92 -0.47
CA GLY A 123 3.85 -4.38 0.53
C GLY A 123 2.43 -4.91 0.30
N THR A 124 1.94 -4.92 -0.93
CA THR A 124 0.63 -5.51 -1.27
C THR A 124 0.54 -6.98 -0.85
N TYR A 125 1.60 -7.76 -1.10
CA TYR A 125 1.67 -9.15 -0.68
C TYR A 125 1.62 -9.31 0.85
N ILE A 126 2.44 -8.57 1.60
CA ILE A 126 2.46 -8.65 3.06
C ILE A 126 1.14 -8.15 3.66
N LEU A 127 0.50 -7.15 3.04
CA LEU A 127 -0.82 -6.68 3.43
C LEU A 127 -1.85 -7.82 3.38
N GLN A 128 -1.84 -8.65 2.33
CA GLN A 128 -2.72 -9.84 2.26
C GLN A 128 -2.45 -10.82 3.40
N LEU A 129 -1.17 -11.08 3.71
CA LEU A 129 -0.81 -11.96 4.81
C LEU A 129 -1.34 -11.43 6.15
N ILE A 130 -1.19 -10.13 6.43
CA ILE A 130 -1.69 -9.52 7.67
C ILE A 130 -3.23 -9.57 7.72
N LEU A 131 -3.90 -9.31 6.60
CA LEU A 131 -5.35 -9.25 6.52
C LEU A 131 -6.03 -10.61 6.66
N HIS A 132 -5.45 -11.63 6.04
CA HIS A 132 -6.09 -12.94 5.91
C HIS A 132 -5.47 -14.03 6.78
N LEU A 133 -4.28 -13.81 7.32
CA LEU A 133 -3.58 -14.73 8.23
C LEU A 133 -3.09 -14.00 9.52
N PRO A 134 -3.93 -13.18 10.18
CA PRO A 134 -3.48 -12.31 11.28
C PRO A 134 -2.88 -13.09 12.45
N SER A 135 -3.44 -14.26 12.79
CA SER A 135 -2.98 -15.10 13.90
C SER A 135 -1.57 -15.64 13.67
N GLN A 136 -1.25 -16.00 12.43
CA GLN A 136 0.05 -16.52 12.01
C GLN A 136 1.05 -15.37 11.91
N MET A 137 0.64 -14.24 11.33
CA MET A 137 1.49 -13.05 11.25
C MET A 137 1.87 -12.47 12.62
N ALA A 138 0.96 -12.53 13.60
CA ALA A 138 1.24 -12.10 14.96
C ALA A 138 2.39 -12.88 15.62
N GLN A 139 2.57 -14.16 15.29
CA GLN A 139 3.67 -14.99 15.80
C GLN A 139 5.04 -14.57 15.26
N HIS A 140 5.06 -13.92 14.09
CA HIS A 140 6.28 -13.50 13.38
C HIS A 140 6.47 -11.98 13.36
N ILE A 141 5.68 -11.23 14.13
CA ILE A 141 5.67 -9.75 14.11
C ILE A 141 7.06 -9.15 14.39
N GLN A 142 7.82 -9.72 15.34
CA GLN A 142 9.14 -9.23 15.70
C GLN A 142 10.13 -9.35 14.54
N GLU A 143 10.17 -10.51 13.89
CA GLU A 143 11.04 -10.75 12.73
C GLU A 143 10.62 -9.86 11.56
N LEU A 144 9.31 -9.74 11.32
CA LEU A 144 8.75 -8.89 10.27
C LEU A 144 9.12 -7.42 10.45
N VAL A 145 8.98 -6.86 11.65
CA VAL A 145 9.40 -5.47 11.94
C VAL A 145 10.89 -5.29 11.65
N ALA A 146 11.73 -6.24 12.09
CA ALA A 146 13.17 -6.16 11.88
C ALA A 146 13.58 -6.22 10.39
N VAL A 147 12.89 -6.98 9.55
CA VAL A 147 13.15 -7.00 8.10
C VAL A 147 12.57 -5.77 7.40
N LEU A 148 11.38 -5.30 7.79
CA LEU A 148 10.74 -4.11 7.22
C LEU A 148 11.60 -2.86 7.45
N VAL A 149 12.09 -2.65 8.68
CA VAL A 149 12.95 -1.51 9.01
C VAL A 149 14.23 -1.54 8.18
N ARG A 150 14.93 -2.70 8.14
CA ARG A 150 16.14 -2.85 7.33
C ARG A 150 15.89 -2.58 5.85
N ARG A 151 14.78 -3.07 5.30
CA ARG A 151 14.41 -2.84 3.90
C ARG A 151 14.07 -1.38 3.62
N MET A 152 13.35 -0.71 4.52
CA MET A 152 13.07 0.72 4.41
C MET A 152 14.36 1.56 4.41
N GLN A 153 15.36 1.17 5.21
CA GLN A 153 16.66 1.85 5.26
C GLN A 153 17.47 1.67 3.97
N SER A 154 17.42 0.48 3.35
CA SER A 154 18.23 0.20 2.15
C SER A 154 17.56 0.67 0.85
N CYS A 155 16.23 0.66 0.77
CA CYS A 155 15.53 0.95 -0.49
C CYS A 155 15.58 2.44 -0.87
N GLN A 156 15.70 2.69 -2.18
CA GLN A 156 15.82 4.04 -2.75
C GLN A 156 14.53 4.50 -3.46
N ILE A 157 13.57 3.58 -3.67
CA ILE A 157 12.31 3.88 -4.36
C ILE A 157 11.30 4.43 -3.34
N PRO A 158 10.83 5.69 -3.48
CA PRO A 158 9.87 6.29 -2.53
C PRO A 158 8.56 5.51 -2.42
N ALA A 159 8.04 5.00 -3.55
CA ALA A 159 6.81 4.20 -3.57
C ALA A 159 6.96 2.91 -2.72
N LEU A 160 8.12 2.26 -2.78
CA LEU A 160 8.39 1.08 -1.94
C LEU A 160 8.45 1.48 -0.46
N LYS A 161 9.11 2.57 -0.09
CA LYS A 161 9.12 3.07 1.29
C LYS A 161 7.71 3.33 1.83
N SER A 162 6.88 4.02 1.04
CA SER A 162 5.48 4.30 1.39
C SER A 162 4.67 3.00 1.57
N SER A 163 4.86 2.03 0.68
CA SER A 163 4.25 0.71 0.77
C SER A 163 4.66 -0.05 2.03
N LEU A 164 5.93 -0.02 2.42
CA LEU A 164 6.42 -0.66 3.66
C LEU A 164 5.96 0.06 4.93
N LEU A 165 5.85 1.39 4.89
CA LEU A 165 5.29 2.19 5.97
C LEU A 165 3.82 1.82 6.21
N LEU A 166 3.03 1.61 5.15
CA LEU A 166 1.67 1.11 5.26
C LEU A 166 1.61 -0.22 6.02
N ILE A 167 2.59 -1.12 5.81
CA ILE A 167 2.68 -2.38 6.55
C ILE A 167 2.97 -2.14 8.03
N LEU A 168 3.90 -1.25 8.37
CA LEU A 168 4.14 -0.88 9.77
C LEU A 168 2.88 -0.29 10.42
N ALA A 169 2.14 0.56 9.70
CA ALA A 169 0.86 1.08 10.18
C ALA A 169 -0.14 -0.04 10.45
N ARG A 170 -0.21 -1.05 9.57
CA ARG A 170 -1.06 -2.23 9.80
C ARG A 170 -0.65 -3.08 10.98
N LEU A 171 0.65 -3.18 11.27
CA LEU A 171 1.11 -3.89 12.45
C LEU A 171 0.74 -3.15 13.75
N VAL A 172 0.58 -1.82 13.73
CA VAL A 172 -0.02 -1.08 14.84
C VAL A 172 -1.46 -1.55 15.08
N HIS A 173 -2.28 -1.67 14.04
CA HIS A 173 -3.66 -2.16 14.18
C HIS A 173 -3.71 -3.62 14.64
N LEU A 174 -2.84 -4.48 14.09
CA LEU A 174 -2.73 -5.88 14.51
C LEU A 174 -2.37 -6.00 16.00
N SER A 175 -1.62 -5.04 16.52
CA SER A 175 -1.21 -4.99 17.93
C SER A 175 -2.27 -4.37 18.84
N ALA A 176 -3.32 -3.74 18.32
CA ALA A 176 -4.37 -3.16 19.15
C ALA A 176 -5.17 -4.25 19.90
N PRO A 177 -5.47 -4.06 21.21
CA PRO A 177 -5.32 -2.84 22.00
C PRO A 177 -3.93 -2.63 22.64
N HIS A 178 -3.00 -3.55 22.47
CA HIS A 178 -1.66 -3.57 23.08
C HIS A 178 -0.59 -2.81 22.28
N VAL A 179 -0.92 -1.61 21.81
CA VAL A 179 -0.02 -0.79 20.97
C VAL A 179 1.30 -0.46 21.68
N GLU A 180 1.30 -0.41 23.01
CA GLU A 180 2.49 -0.24 23.83
C GLU A 180 3.54 -1.34 23.59
N GLN A 181 3.12 -2.59 23.37
CA GLN A 181 4.04 -3.70 23.11
C GLN A 181 4.69 -3.58 21.73
N PHE A 182 3.96 -3.02 20.76
CA PHE A 182 4.51 -2.73 19.43
C PHE A 182 5.53 -1.59 19.48
N ILE A 183 5.31 -0.58 20.32
CA ILE A 183 6.28 0.49 20.58
C ILE A 183 7.53 -0.08 21.24
N ASP A 184 7.38 -0.93 22.28
CA ASP A 184 8.51 -1.60 22.94
C ASP A 184 9.31 -2.47 21.95
N LEU A 185 8.61 -3.16 21.04
CA LEU A 185 9.23 -3.92 19.95
C LEU A 185 10.06 -3.02 19.03
N LEU A 186 9.51 -1.90 18.54
CA LEU A 186 10.25 -0.95 17.70
C LEU A 186 11.48 -0.35 18.41
N ILE A 187 11.41 -0.17 19.73
CA ILE A 187 12.56 0.28 20.53
C ILE A 187 13.64 -0.81 20.57
N SER A 188 13.24 -2.08 20.68
CA SER A 188 14.18 -3.22 20.76
C SER A 188 14.93 -3.52 19.46
N VAL A 189 14.41 -3.07 18.31
CA VAL A 189 15.00 -3.30 16.99
C VAL A 189 15.95 -2.16 16.63
N PRO A 190 17.20 -2.43 16.23
CA PRO A 190 18.14 -1.38 15.84
C PRO A 190 17.81 -0.80 14.45
N ALA A 191 18.09 0.50 14.27
CA ALA A 191 18.03 1.17 12.98
C ALA A 191 19.30 2.02 12.78
N GLU A 192 19.98 1.85 11.65
CA GLU A 192 21.23 2.57 11.37
C GLU A 192 21.03 4.10 11.36
N GLY A 193 21.88 4.83 12.08
CA GLY A 193 21.81 6.30 12.18
C GLY A 193 20.75 6.84 13.14
N TYR A 194 20.01 5.98 13.83
CA TYR A 194 18.98 6.35 14.81
C TYR A 194 19.21 5.61 16.13
N GLU A 195 18.62 6.12 17.22
CA GLU A 195 18.70 5.47 18.54
C GLU A 195 18.06 4.07 18.52
N ASN A 196 16.92 3.93 17.82
CA ASN A 196 16.17 2.70 17.67
C ASN A 196 15.23 2.81 16.45
N SER A 197 14.54 1.72 16.12
CA SER A 197 13.62 1.71 14.98
C SER A 197 12.40 2.59 15.18
N LEU A 198 11.95 2.82 16.42
CA LEU A 198 10.85 3.76 16.69
C LEU A 198 11.22 5.17 16.20
N ALA A 199 12.39 5.67 16.56
CA ALA A 199 12.86 6.99 16.12
C ALA A 199 12.99 7.07 14.59
N TYR A 200 13.54 6.04 13.95
CA TYR A 200 13.66 5.97 12.49
C TYR A 200 12.29 5.97 11.79
N VAL A 201 11.42 5.01 12.15
CA VAL A 201 10.10 4.83 11.54
C VAL A 201 9.25 6.09 11.71
N MET A 202 9.23 6.68 12.89
CA MET A 202 8.40 7.88 13.14
C MET A 202 8.95 9.13 12.43
N SER A 203 10.27 9.24 12.28
CA SER A 203 10.90 10.30 11.46
C SER A 203 10.51 10.17 9.99
N GLU A 204 10.67 8.99 9.39
CA GLU A 204 10.29 8.76 8.00
C GLU A 204 8.78 8.86 7.79
N TRP A 205 7.98 8.34 8.72
CA TRP A 205 6.53 8.35 8.59
C TRP A 205 5.97 9.77 8.63
N THR A 206 6.32 10.56 9.64
CA THR A 206 5.81 11.94 9.75
C THR A 206 6.28 12.85 8.62
N LYS A 207 7.42 12.52 7.98
CA LYS A 207 7.93 13.21 6.80
C LYS A 207 7.12 12.88 5.53
N HIS A 208 6.82 11.60 5.30
CA HIS A 208 6.15 11.16 4.07
C HIS A 208 4.63 11.11 4.17
N GLN A 209 4.03 11.32 5.36
CA GLN A 209 2.57 11.21 5.55
C GLN A 209 1.77 12.04 4.55
N GLY A 210 2.20 13.27 4.25
CA GLY A 210 1.52 14.16 3.29
C GLY A 210 1.68 13.74 1.81
N GLU A 211 2.56 12.77 1.52
CA GLU A 211 2.75 12.21 0.17
C GLU A 211 1.96 10.91 -0.02
N ILE A 212 1.32 10.38 1.02
CA ILE A 212 0.54 9.14 0.94
C ILE A 212 -0.76 9.41 0.21
N GLN A 213 -0.92 8.78 -0.95
CA GLN A 213 -2.12 8.86 -1.78
C GLN A 213 -2.97 7.60 -1.63
N GLY A 214 -4.28 7.73 -1.88
CA GLY A 214 -5.25 6.65 -1.80
C GLY A 214 -6.02 6.65 -0.47
N VAL A 215 -7.35 6.72 -0.57
CA VAL A 215 -8.28 6.86 0.57
C VAL A 215 -8.01 5.81 1.65
N TYR A 216 -7.79 4.57 1.22
CA TYR A 216 -7.51 3.48 2.14
C TYR A 216 -6.19 3.64 2.89
N LYS A 217 -5.11 3.95 2.17
CA LYS A 217 -3.76 4.11 2.74
C LYS A 217 -3.75 5.26 3.75
N ILE A 218 -4.46 6.34 3.44
CA ILE A 218 -4.69 7.47 4.35
C ILE A 218 -5.46 7.02 5.60
N LYS A 219 -6.59 6.32 5.46
CA LYS A 219 -7.35 5.79 6.63
C LYS A 219 -6.48 4.91 7.53
N VAL A 220 -5.74 3.98 6.97
CA VAL A 220 -4.84 3.10 7.72
C VAL A 220 -3.79 3.91 8.47
N THR A 221 -3.04 4.75 7.75
CA THR A 221 -1.92 5.46 8.37
C THR A 221 -2.39 6.47 9.43
N MET A 222 -3.44 7.23 9.16
CA MET A 222 -3.97 8.21 10.12
C MET A 222 -4.58 7.56 11.37
N THR A 223 -5.33 6.46 11.20
CA THR A 223 -5.89 5.74 12.37
C THR A 223 -4.79 5.08 13.20
N ALA A 224 -3.72 4.58 12.57
CA ALA A 224 -2.56 4.04 13.27
C ALA A 224 -1.79 5.14 14.06
N LEU A 225 -1.58 6.31 13.46
CA LEU A 225 -0.98 7.45 14.16
C LEU A 225 -1.79 7.87 15.39
N ALA A 226 -3.13 7.90 15.29
CA ALA A 226 -4.01 8.15 16.42
C ALA A 226 -3.90 7.06 17.52
N LEU A 227 -3.75 5.78 17.14
CA LEU A 227 -3.52 4.68 18.09
C LEU A 227 -2.17 4.82 18.81
N LEU A 228 -1.11 5.17 18.07
CA LEU A 228 0.21 5.43 18.65
C LEU A 228 0.15 6.60 19.66
N LEU A 229 -0.51 7.70 19.31
CA LEU A 229 -0.68 8.84 20.21
C LEU A 229 -1.53 8.48 21.44
N SER A 230 -2.57 7.65 21.26
CA SER A 230 -3.44 7.15 22.35
C SER A 230 -2.66 6.33 23.39
N SER A 231 -1.57 5.68 23.00
CA SER A 231 -0.74 4.87 23.91
C SER A 231 -0.09 5.70 25.02
N ARG A 232 0.10 7.00 24.80
CA ARG A 232 0.73 7.96 25.74
C ARG A 232 2.09 7.49 26.27
N ARG A 233 2.81 6.68 25.48
CA ARG A 233 4.17 6.23 25.81
C ARG A 233 5.14 7.41 25.84
N ALA A 234 5.90 7.52 26.92
CA ALA A 234 6.84 8.62 27.15
C ALA A 234 7.95 8.65 26.09
N GLU A 235 8.30 7.49 25.54
CA GLU A 235 9.31 7.33 24.49
C GLU A 235 8.96 8.08 23.21
N LEU A 236 7.66 8.26 22.93
CA LEU A 236 7.22 9.10 21.81
C LEU A 236 7.64 10.57 22.03
N ALA A 237 7.56 11.07 23.27
CA ALA A 237 7.92 12.46 23.58
C ALA A 237 9.43 12.74 23.47
N ASN A 238 10.28 11.71 23.49
CA ASN A 238 11.73 11.85 23.33
C ASN A 238 12.15 12.00 21.87
N ILE A 239 11.24 11.77 20.92
CA ILE A 239 11.53 11.84 19.49
C ILE A 239 11.16 13.23 18.97
N TYR A 240 12.11 13.88 18.28
CA TYR A 240 11.91 15.15 17.59
C TYR A 240 11.95 14.93 16.08
N VAL A 241 10.97 15.51 15.38
CA VAL A 241 10.79 15.34 13.93
C VAL A 241 10.63 16.69 13.23
N GLN A 242 10.64 16.67 11.89
CA GLN A 242 10.47 17.87 11.07
C GLN A 242 9.06 18.46 11.25
N GLY A 243 9.01 19.70 11.74
CA GLY A 243 7.80 20.45 12.00
C GLY A 243 7.35 21.26 10.79
N HIS A 244 7.44 22.58 10.91
CA HIS A 244 6.99 23.53 9.89
C HIS A 244 8.14 24.01 9.01
N LEU A 245 7.85 24.24 7.74
CA LEU A 245 8.79 24.83 6.80
C LEU A 245 9.06 26.29 7.18
N ILE A 246 10.33 26.62 7.44
CA ILE A 246 10.80 27.97 7.71
C ILE A 246 10.99 28.67 6.37
N LYS A 247 10.03 29.52 5.99
CA LYS A 247 10.13 30.34 4.76
C LYS A 247 11.15 31.45 4.98
N THR A 248 12.40 31.24 4.54
CA THR A 248 13.51 32.19 4.67
C THR A 248 13.57 33.24 3.56
N THR A 249 12.87 33.04 2.44
CA THR A 249 12.85 33.99 1.31
C THR A 249 11.43 34.24 0.81
N ALA A 250 11.11 35.52 0.55
CA ALA A 250 9.86 35.93 -0.06
C ALA A 250 9.93 35.76 -1.59
N GLY A 251 8.91 35.10 -2.18
CA GLY A 251 8.78 34.88 -3.62
C GLY A 251 8.94 33.41 -4.04
N ILE A 252 8.76 33.13 -5.34
CA ILE A 252 8.92 31.79 -5.91
C ILE A 252 10.39 31.36 -5.80
N VAL A 253 10.66 30.28 -5.07
CA VAL A 253 11.99 29.67 -4.99
C VAL A 253 12.13 28.68 -6.15
N THR A 254 12.99 29.02 -7.11
CA THR A 254 13.30 28.13 -8.24
C THR A 254 14.23 26.99 -7.80
N ARG A 255 14.22 25.86 -8.52
CA ARG A 255 15.09 24.70 -8.24
C ARG A 255 16.58 25.05 -8.11
N SER A 256 17.07 26.06 -8.83
CA SER A 256 18.45 26.54 -8.71
C SER A 256 18.69 27.32 -7.41
N LYS A 257 17.73 28.13 -6.94
CA LYS A 257 17.83 28.84 -5.65
C LYS A 257 17.73 27.89 -4.46
N ALA A 258 16.87 26.87 -4.53
CA ALA A 258 16.74 25.85 -3.47
C ALA A 258 18.04 25.03 -3.25
N LYS A 259 18.88 24.87 -4.29
CA LYS A 259 20.20 24.22 -4.14
C LYS A 259 21.17 25.04 -3.28
N PHE A 260 21.06 26.37 -3.29
CA PHE A 260 21.94 27.26 -2.53
C PHE A 260 21.33 27.73 -1.19
N ALA A 261 20.02 27.58 -1.01
CA ALA A 261 19.30 27.79 0.23
C ALA A 261 18.29 26.63 0.40
N PRO A 262 18.70 25.48 0.96
CA PRO A 262 17.82 24.35 1.16
C PRO A 262 16.71 24.68 2.16
N ASP A 263 15.58 24.01 2.01
CA ASP A 263 14.44 24.12 2.90
C ASP A 263 14.84 23.82 4.35
N GLN A 264 14.55 24.76 5.24
CA GLN A 264 14.79 24.60 6.67
C GLN A 264 13.47 24.29 7.36
N TRP A 265 13.49 23.34 8.27
CA TRP A 265 12.32 22.90 9.02
C TRP A 265 12.52 23.17 10.50
N THR A 266 11.46 23.57 11.20
CA THR A 266 11.49 23.58 12.66
C THR A 266 11.59 22.15 13.18
N LEU A 267 12.08 21.98 14.41
CA LEU A 267 11.99 20.71 15.13
C LEU A 267 10.78 20.77 16.06
N MET A 268 9.98 19.70 16.09
CA MET A 268 8.85 19.59 17.01
C MET A 268 8.79 18.19 17.65
N PRO A 269 8.27 18.08 18.88
CA PRO A 269 8.05 16.77 19.52
C PRO A 269 7.10 15.91 18.68
N LEU A 270 7.39 14.62 18.57
CA LEU A 270 6.62 13.68 17.78
C LEU A 270 5.12 13.64 18.15
N PRO A 271 4.69 13.63 19.43
CA PRO A 271 3.27 13.64 19.77
C PRO A 271 2.55 14.88 19.23
N ALA A 272 3.22 16.04 19.23
CA ALA A 272 2.68 17.26 18.66
C ALA A 272 2.60 17.19 17.12
N LYS A 273 3.61 16.59 16.46
CA LYS A 273 3.57 16.35 15.01
C LYS A 273 2.42 15.42 14.62
N ILE A 274 2.19 14.34 15.37
CA ILE A 274 1.07 13.42 15.13
C ILE A 274 -0.26 14.17 15.26
N LEU A 275 -0.43 14.97 16.32
CA LEU A 275 -1.63 15.78 16.51
C LEU A 275 -1.82 16.79 15.37
N ALA A 276 -0.73 17.42 14.91
CA ALA A 276 -0.75 18.34 13.77
C ALA A 276 -1.19 17.63 12.48
N LEU A 277 -0.67 16.44 12.18
CA LEU A 277 -1.07 15.65 11.01
C LEU A 277 -2.56 15.28 11.06
N LEU A 278 -3.08 14.88 12.24
CA LEU A 278 -4.51 14.60 12.42
C LEU A 278 -5.37 15.84 12.18
N ALA A 279 -4.89 17.02 12.60
CA ALA A 279 -5.58 18.28 12.35
C ALA A 279 -5.53 18.69 10.87
N ASP A 280 -4.40 18.49 10.19
CA ASP A 280 -4.26 18.75 8.75
C ASP A 280 -5.23 17.88 7.93
N MET A 281 -5.37 16.59 8.28
CA MET A 281 -6.34 15.70 7.64
C MET A 281 -7.79 16.17 7.87
N VAL A 282 -8.10 16.71 9.04
CA VAL A 282 -9.43 17.29 9.30
C VAL A 282 -9.69 18.49 8.41
N ILE A 283 -8.70 19.38 8.26
CA ILE A 283 -8.80 20.56 7.38
C ILE A 283 -9.02 20.11 5.95
N GLU A 284 -8.21 19.18 5.45
CA GLU A 284 -8.33 18.65 4.09
C GLU A 284 -9.71 18.03 3.83
N ILE A 285 -10.23 17.23 4.77
CA ILE A 285 -11.59 16.67 4.64
C ILE A 285 -12.65 17.78 4.63
N GLN A 286 -12.51 18.82 5.46
CA GLN A 286 -13.45 19.94 5.50
C GLN A 286 -13.43 20.75 4.21
N GLU A 287 -12.25 20.98 3.63
CA GLU A 287 -12.08 21.67 2.35
C GLU A 287 -12.74 20.88 1.21
N GLN A 288 -12.54 19.56 1.16
CA GLN A 288 -13.19 18.68 0.16
C GLN A 288 -14.72 18.73 0.21
N HIS A 289 -15.32 18.79 1.40
CA HIS A 289 -16.79 18.90 1.53
C HIS A 289 -17.31 20.29 1.14
N LEU A 290 -16.52 21.35 1.32
CA LEU A 290 -16.91 22.71 0.92
C LEU A 290 -16.88 22.86 -0.60
N ASP A 291 -15.97 22.18 -1.29
CA ASP A 291 -15.92 22.18 -2.76
C ASP A 291 -17.09 21.39 -3.37
N GLU A 292 -17.51 20.28 -2.75
CA GLU A 292 -18.71 19.51 -3.17
C GLU A 292 -20.02 20.33 -3.02
N ASP A 293 -20.14 21.17 -2.00
CA ASP A 293 -21.31 22.05 -1.78
C ASP A 293 -21.33 23.27 -2.75
N VAL A 294 -20.22 23.57 -3.44
CA VAL A 294 -20.10 24.69 -4.41
C VAL A 294 -20.30 24.21 -5.85
N GLU A 295 -20.09 22.92 -6.15
CA GLU A 295 -20.34 22.35 -7.48
C GLU A 295 -21.83 22.21 -7.84
N ASP A 296 -22.76 22.39 -6.90
CA ASP A 296 -24.21 22.31 -7.15
C ASP A 296 -24.83 23.64 -7.65
N ASP A 297 -24.05 24.73 -7.81
CA ASP A 297 -24.56 26.07 -8.13
C ASP A 297 -23.89 26.81 -9.32
N GLU A 298 -23.02 26.17 -10.13
CA GLU A 298 -22.58 26.74 -11.41
C GLU A 298 -22.49 25.67 -12.53
N ASP A 299 -23.56 25.58 -13.33
CA ASP A 299 -23.53 25.07 -14.72
C ASP A 299 -22.50 25.88 -15.53
N GLY A 300 -21.23 25.49 -15.43
CA GLY A 300 -20.10 26.04 -16.17
C GLY A 300 -19.74 25.18 -17.37
N ASP A 301 -20.50 25.33 -18.44
CA ASP A 301 -20.30 24.75 -19.77
C ASP A 301 -18.88 25.03 -20.32
N TRP A 302 -17.96 24.09 -20.12
CA TRP A 302 -16.66 24.11 -20.79
C TRP A 302 -16.81 23.53 -22.20
N GLU A 303 -17.13 24.39 -23.15
CA GLU A 303 -17.08 24.10 -24.59
C GLU A 303 -15.68 23.56 -24.97
N ILE A 304 -15.64 22.29 -25.38
CA ILE A 304 -14.47 21.69 -26.03
C ILE A 304 -14.34 22.33 -27.41
N VAL A 305 -13.38 23.23 -27.56
CA VAL A 305 -12.96 23.78 -28.85
C VAL A 305 -12.45 22.63 -29.71
N GLN A 306 -13.24 22.22 -30.71
CA GLN A 306 -12.81 21.34 -31.80
C GLN A 306 -11.82 22.10 -32.67
N ASP A 307 -10.53 21.77 -32.57
CA ASP A 307 -9.57 22.14 -33.59
C ASP A 307 -9.58 21.04 -34.67
N GLY A 308 -10.28 21.32 -35.75
CA GLY A 308 -10.22 20.55 -36.97
C GLY A 308 -9.11 21.10 -37.86
N ASP A 309 -8.11 20.29 -38.18
CA ASP A 309 -7.57 20.34 -39.53
C ASP A 309 -7.13 18.95 -40.03
N THR A 310 -7.62 18.68 -41.23
CA THR A 310 -7.52 17.44 -41.99
C THR A 310 -6.25 17.40 -42.82
N SER A 311 -5.55 16.27 -42.87
CA SER A 311 -4.95 15.84 -44.15
C SER A 311 -4.82 14.32 -44.25
N SER A 312 -5.42 13.82 -45.32
CA SER A 312 -5.54 12.43 -45.75
C SER A 312 -4.19 11.79 -46.09
N ARG A 313 -4.11 10.46 -45.94
CA ARG A 313 -3.51 9.55 -46.94
C ARG A 313 -3.87 8.08 -46.67
N GLU A 314 -4.64 7.52 -47.58
CA GLU A 314 -4.92 6.09 -47.73
C GLU A 314 -3.75 5.34 -48.40
N ASP A 315 -3.89 4.00 -48.40
CA ASP A 315 -3.21 2.97 -49.22
C ASP A 315 -1.83 2.46 -48.72
N ALA A 316 -1.50 1.16 -48.62
CA ALA A 316 -2.10 -0.05 -49.18
C ALA A 316 -1.44 -1.34 -48.58
N LEU A 317 -2.16 -2.48 -48.69
CA LEU A 317 -1.67 -3.88 -48.80
C LEU A 317 -1.08 -4.53 -47.51
N PHE A 318 -1.55 -5.66 -46.99
CA PHE A 318 -1.69 -6.97 -47.65
C PHE A 318 -2.74 -7.85 -46.97
N SER A 319 -3.50 -8.58 -47.78
CA SER A 319 -4.37 -9.67 -47.38
C SER A 319 -3.62 -11.00 -47.52
N MET A 320 -3.59 -11.81 -46.46
CA MET A 320 -3.61 -13.28 -46.59
C MET A 320 -4.40 -13.89 -45.43
N ARG A 321 -5.51 -14.54 -45.78
CA ARG A 321 -6.27 -15.42 -44.89
C ARG A 321 -5.52 -16.74 -44.76
N SER A 322 -5.37 -17.24 -43.54
CA SER A 322 -5.34 -18.67 -43.26
C SER A 322 -6.47 -18.98 -42.28
N GLN A 323 -7.26 -20.00 -42.63
CA GLN A 323 -8.35 -20.53 -41.84
C GLN A 323 -7.77 -21.30 -40.64
N ASN A 324 -8.08 -20.85 -39.43
CA ASN A 324 -8.36 -21.68 -38.27
C ASN A 324 -9.01 -20.78 -37.22
N SER A 325 -10.13 -21.26 -36.65
CA SER A 325 -11.06 -20.62 -35.72
C SER A 325 -10.49 -19.45 -34.92
N ARG A 326 -10.74 -18.22 -35.41
CA ARG A 326 -10.46 -16.99 -34.65
C ARG A 326 -11.53 -16.83 -33.57
N PRO A 327 -11.17 -16.51 -32.31
CA PRO A 327 -12.15 -15.92 -31.40
C PRO A 327 -12.65 -14.63 -32.05
N THR A 328 -13.97 -14.42 -32.06
CA THR A 328 -14.61 -13.26 -32.67
C THR A 328 -13.98 -11.99 -32.15
N ILE A 329 -13.79 -10.97 -33.00
CA ILE A 329 -13.17 -9.68 -32.65
C ILE A 329 -13.84 -9.06 -31.41
N GLU A 330 -15.14 -9.31 -31.18
CA GLU A 330 -15.87 -8.93 -29.97
C GLU A 330 -15.31 -9.54 -28.67
N HIS A 331 -14.76 -10.76 -28.70
CA HIS A 331 -14.12 -11.38 -27.52
C HIS A 331 -12.75 -10.78 -27.23
N LEU A 332 -11.99 -10.43 -28.26
CA LEU A 332 -10.70 -9.74 -28.10
C LEU A 332 -10.91 -8.29 -27.65
N ASP A 333 -11.97 -7.64 -28.12
CA ASP A 333 -12.35 -6.29 -27.72
C ASP A 333 -12.92 -6.28 -26.29
N ALA A 334 -13.69 -7.29 -25.88
CA ALA A 334 -14.09 -7.48 -24.49
C ALA A 334 -12.90 -7.78 -23.56
N MET A 335 -11.93 -8.58 -24.02
CA MET A 335 -10.68 -8.81 -23.27
C MET A 335 -9.82 -7.55 -23.21
N ALA A 336 -9.71 -6.79 -24.30
CA ALA A 336 -9.01 -5.52 -24.33
C ALA A 336 -9.70 -4.51 -23.42
N LYS A 337 -11.03 -4.49 -23.35
CA LYS A 337 -11.78 -3.63 -22.45
C LYS A 337 -11.57 -3.99 -20.97
N VAL A 338 -11.54 -5.27 -20.63
CA VAL A 338 -11.16 -5.75 -19.29
C VAL A 338 -9.68 -5.43 -18.95
N LEU A 339 -8.78 -5.48 -19.92
CA LEU A 339 -7.36 -5.16 -19.73
C LEU A 339 -7.09 -3.65 -19.66
N ASN A 340 -7.94 -2.83 -20.28
CA ASN A 340 -7.77 -1.37 -20.40
C ASN A 340 -8.58 -0.59 -19.35
N GLU A 341 -9.57 -1.22 -18.70
CA GLU A 341 -10.30 -0.66 -17.56
C GLU A 341 -9.55 -0.84 -16.21
N SER A 342 -8.46 -1.61 -16.19
CA SER A 342 -7.71 -1.92 -14.97
C SER A 342 -6.25 -1.49 -15.05
N GLN A 343 -5.96 -0.20 -14.90
CA GLN A 343 -4.58 0.21 -14.68
C GLN A 343 -4.26 0.91 -13.37
N ASP A 344 -5.22 1.31 -12.52
CA ASP A 344 -4.85 1.69 -11.13
C ASP A 344 -5.96 1.50 -10.07
N ASP A 345 -7.25 1.60 -10.39
CA ASP A 345 -8.28 1.68 -9.33
C ASP A 345 -8.95 0.34 -8.92
N ASP A 346 -9.17 -0.59 -9.86
CA ASP A 346 -10.05 -1.76 -9.60
C ASP A 346 -9.34 -2.90 -8.80
N TYR A 347 -8.00 -2.99 -8.85
CA TYR A 347 -7.25 -4.04 -8.14
C TYR A 347 -7.15 -3.77 -6.64
N GLU A 348 -6.98 -2.50 -6.25
CA GLU A 348 -6.97 -2.11 -4.84
C GLU A 348 -8.38 -2.33 -4.23
N ASP A 349 -9.46 -2.03 -4.94
CA ASP A 349 -10.82 -2.12 -4.38
C ASP A 349 -11.25 -3.52 -3.91
N ASP A 350 -10.88 -4.60 -4.61
CA ASP A 350 -11.23 -5.98 -4.19
C ASP A 350 -10.45 -6.46 -2.96
N ILE A 351 -9.19 -6.03 -2.83
CA ILE A 351 -8.34 -6.30 -1.67
C ILE A 351 -8.91 -5.64 -0.41
N LEU A 352 -9.46 -4.44 -0.56
CA LEU A 352 -9.79 -3.54 0.54
C LEU A 352 -11.20 -3.73 1.10
N LYS A 353 -12.05 -4.53 0.45
CA LYS A 353 -13.41 -4.86 0.93
C LYS A 353 -13.44 -5.61 2.26
N TYR A 354 -12.39 -6.38 2.55
CA TYR A 354 -12.32 -7.25 3.73
C TYR A 354 -11.86 -6.54 5.00
N ASP A 355 -11.27 -5.35 4.87
CA ASP A 355 -10.73 -4.62 6.01
C ASP A 355 -11.77 -3.69 6.65
N PRO A 356 -12.09 -3.83 7.95
CA PRO A 356 -12.97 -2.90 8.64
C PRO A 356 -12.51 -1.45 8.59
N ILE A 357 -11.20 -1.19 8.50
CA ILE A 357 -10.65 0.18 8.42
C ILE A 357 -11.12 0.89 7.15
N ASN A 358 -11.31 0.18 6.05
CA ASN A 358 -11.77 0.80 4.82
C ASN A 358 -13.18 1.43 4.97
N LYS A 359 -14.00 0.90 5.89
CA LYS A 359 -15.35 1.40 6.19
C LYS A 359 -15.38 2.54 7.20
N ILE A 360 -14.23 2.92 7.77
CA ILE A 360 -14.16 4.00 8.75
C ILE A 360 -14.39 5.35 8.06
N HIS A 361 -15.27 6.17 8.66
CA HIS A 361 -15.36 7.59 8.37
C HIS A 361 -14.25 8.33 9.12
N LEU A 362 -13.20 8.72 8.39
CA LEU A 362 -11.96 9.19 9.00
C LEU A 362 -12.15 10.43 9.88
N ALA A 363 -12.91 11.43 9.44
CA ALA A 363 -13.18 12.64 10.24
C ALA A 363 -13.87 12.30 11.56
N ARG A 364 -14.86 11.41 11.54
CA ARG A 364 -15.55 10.95 12.75
C ARG A 364 -14.62 10.18 13.67
N TYR A 365 -13.78 9.29 13.12
CA TYR A 365 -12.80 8.57 13.92
C TYR A 365 -11.81 9.52 14.62
N ILE A 366 -11.31 10.53 13.89
CA ILE A 366 -10.41 11.53 14.46
C ILE A 366 -11.13 12.34 15.55
N ALA A 367 -12.38 12.74 15.34
CA ALA A 367 -13.20 13.41 16.35
C ALA A 367 -13.35 12.58 17.63
N ASP A 368 -13.81 11.33 17.49
CA ASP A 368 -14.00 10.39 18.61
C ASP A 368 -12.67 10.10 19.33
N PHE A 369 -11.54 10.07 18.60
CA PHE A 369 -10.21 9.96 19.19
C PHE A 369 -9.85 11.22 20.00
N LEU A 370 -10.00 12.41 19.42
CA LEU A 370 -9.65 13.68 20.09
C LEU A 370 -10.47 13.89 21.36
N GLU A 371 -11.78 13.61 21.32
CA GLU A 371 -12.65 13.69 22.49
C GLU A 371 -12.17 12.77 23.63
N ARG A 372 -11.90 11.50 23.30
CA ARG A 372 -11.35 10.53 24.27
C ARG A 372 -9.98 10.96 24.80
N PHE A 373 -9.13 11.50 23.95
CA PHE A 373 -7.79 11.95 24.33
C PHE A 373 -7.84 13.14 25.30
N VAL A 374 -8.70 14.13 25.02
CA VAL A 374 -8.94 15.27 25.92
C VAL A 374 -9.50 14.82 27.27
N HIS A 375 -10.44 13.88 27.29
CA HIS A 375 -10.98 13.34 28.54
C HIS A 375 -9.95 12.55 29.35
N THR A 376 -9.02 11.89 28.68
CA THR A 376 -8.02 11.04 29.32
C THR A 376 -6.86 11.87 29.89
N ASP A 377 -6.36 12.86 29.15
CA ASP A 377 -5.25 13.72 29.58
C ASP A 377 -5.33 15.12 28.93
N ARG A 378 -6.15 15.97 29.55
CA ARG A 378 -6.34 17.35 29.10
C ARG A 378 -5.05 18.17 29.15
N THR A 379 -4.22 17.95 30.17
CA THR A 379 -2.98 18.70 30.35
C THR A 379 -1.98 18.43 29.24
N LEU A 380 -1.82 17.17 28.84
CA LEU A 380 -1.00 16.79 27.70
C LEU A 380 -1.57 17.39 26.42
N PHE A 381 -2.88 17.26 26.19
CA PHE A 381 -3.52 17.82 25.01
C PHE A 381 -3.28 19.33 24.86
N ASP A 382 -3.52 20.11 25.92
CA ASP A 382 -3.32 21.56 25.92
C ASP A 382 -1.85 21.93 25.63
N LEU A 383 -0.88 21.15 26.14
CA LEU A 383 0.54 21.33 25.84
C LEU A 383 0.87 21.02 24.38
N LEU A 384 0.30 19.95 23.81
CA LEU A 384 0.50 19.60 22.41
C LEU A 384 -0.06 20.69 21.49
N CYS A 385 -1.27 21.19 21.77
CA CYS A 385 -1.91 22.25 20.99
C CYS A 385 -1.07 23.53 20.90
N GLN A 386 -0.23 23.86 21.88
CA GLN A 386 0.66 25.04 21.83
C GLN A 386 1.68 24.97 20.69
N ASN A 387 1.98 23.78 20.18
CA ASN A 387 2.91 23.57 19.07
C ASN A 387 2.24 23.59 17.69
N LEU A 388 0.91 23.65 17.64
CA LEU A 388 0.14 23.63 16.40
C LEU A 388 -0.03 25.04 15.81
N THR A 389 -0.29 25.10 14.51
CA THR A 389 -0.67 26.36 13.84
C THR A 389 -2.07 26.80 14.25
N LEU A 390 -2.39 28.09 14.05
CA LEU A 390 -3.72 28.62 14.33
C LEU A 390 -4.82 27.89 13.54
N ALA A 391 -4.56 27.52 12.28
CA ALA A 391 -5.49 26.78 11.45
C ALA A 391 -5.78 25.38 12.05
N GLN A 392 -4.73 24.65 12.42
CA GLN A 392 -4.84 23.34 13.06
C GLN A 392 -5.59 23.41 14.40
N GLN A 393 -5.30 24.41 15.23
CA GLN A 393 -6.01 24.63 16.50
C GLN A 393 -7.50 24.90 16.26
N ASN A 394 -7.85 25.74 15.28
CA ASN A 394 -9.24 26.06 14.94
C ASN A 394 -9.99 24.83 14.42
N ALA A 395 -9.35 24.01 13.59
CA ALA A 395 -9.94 22.77 13.06
C ALA A 395 -10.29 21.79 14.19
N ILE A 396 -9.34 21.56 15.11
CA ILE A 396 -9.56 20.71 16.29
C ILE A 396 -10.70 21.27 17.16
N GLN A 397 -10.70 22.57 17.44
CA GLN A 397 -11.76 23.19 18.26
C GLN A 397 -13.14 23.09 17.61
N THR A 398 -13.22 23.17 16.29
CA THR A 398 -14.48 23.07 15.55
C THR A 398 -15.06 21.67 15.65
N ILE A 399 -14.21 20.65 15.55
CA ILE A 399 -14.61 19.25 15.73
C ILE A 399 -15.04 18.96 17.17
N LEU A 400 -14.29 19.42 18.18
CA LEU A 400 -14.59 19.14 19.59
C LEU A 400 -15.84 19.88 20.12
N LYS A 401 -16.38 20.85 19.36
CA LYS A 401 -17.61 21.58 19.70
C LYS A 401 -18.87 21.00 19.04
N ARG A 402 -18.71 20.11 18.05
CA ARG A 402 -19.81 19.33 17.47
C ARG A 402 -20.14 18.17 18.39
#